data_AF-B4U479-F1
#
_entry.id   AF-B4U479-F1
#
_cell.length_a   1.000
_cell.length_b   1.000
_cell.length_c   1.000
_cell.angle_alpha   90.00
_cell.angle_beta   90.00
_cell.angle_gamma   90.00
#
_symmetry.space_group_name_H-M   'P 1'
#
loop_
_entity.id
_entity.type
_entity.pdbx_description
1 polymer ?
#
loop_
_entity_poly.entity_id
_entity_poly.type
_entity_poly.pdbx_seq_one_letter_code
_entity_poly.pdbx_strand_id
1 'polypeptide(L)'
;MIIYKLTALAFIILTPLFSMIMISLLRLGRRGLKFPDLALPLFVFDIVIVSGKFFTHHLLPYYLIVMSLLAIVMALLLIIRIQQFSYRRFFKLFWRVGFLVTLLFYLMLVGLIFIV
;
A
#
# COMPACT_ATOMS: atom_id res chain seq x y z
N MET A 1 6.19 19.32 -15.60
CA MET A 1 5.52 19.14 -14.29
C MET A 1 4.12 18.57 -14.42
N ILE A 2 3.24 19.15 -15.27
CA ILE A 2 1.85 18.69 -15.40
C ILE A 2 1.71 17.21 -15.80
N ILE A 3 2.57 16.72 -16.70
CA ILE A 3 2.60 15.31 -17.14
C ILE A 3 2.87 14.38 -15.94
N TYR A 4 3.82 14.72 -15.08
CA TYR A 4 4.14 13.89 -13.90
C TYR A 4 3.00 13.87 -12.87
N LYS A 5 2.27 14.99 -12.72
CA LYS A 5 1.10 15.05 -11.84
C LYS A 5 -0.04 14.18 -12.39
N LEU A 6 -0.26 14.22 -13.70
CA LEU A 6 -1.23 13.36 -14.39
C LEU A 6 -0.86 11.88 -14.31
N THR A 7 0.44 11.53 -14.43
CA THR A 7 0.87 10.13 -14.26
C THR A 7 0.67 9.63 -12.84
N ALA A 8 0.94 10.46 -11.82
CA ALA A 8 0.69 10.09 -10.42
C ALA A 8 -0.80 9.88 -10.16
N LEU A 9 -1.67 10.72 -10.77
CA LEU A 9 -3.11 10.54 -10.68
C LEU A 9 -3.57 9.26 -11.40
N ALA A 10 -2.99 8.93 -12.56
CA ALA A 10 -3.31 7.72 -13.29
C ALA A 10 -2.98 6.44 -12.50
N PHE A 11 -1.88 6.42 -11.74
CA PHE A 11 -1.48 5.27 -10.91
C PHE A 11 -2.51 4.88 -9.84
N ILE A 12 -3.35 5.81 -9.38
CA ILE A 12 -4.47 5.47 -8.47
C ILE A 12 -5.36 4.37 -9.06
N ILE A 13 -5.59 4.38 -10.38
CA ILE A 13 -6.45 3.43 -11.08
C ILE A 13 -5.60 2.32 -11.73
N LEU A 14 -4.44 2.67 -12.28
CA LEU A 14 -3.57 1.74 -12.99
C LEU A 14 -3.00 0.66 -12.06
N THR A 15 -2.58 1.04 -10.85
CA THR A 15 -1.93 0.11 -9.91
C THR A 15 -2.89 -0.98 -9.43
N PRO A 16 -4.16 -0.67 -9.08
CA PRO A 16 -5.18 -1.68 -8.88
C PRO A 16 -5.48 -2.55 -10.10
N LEU A 17 -5.64 -1.95 -11.28
CA LEU A 17 -5.91 -2.73 -12.50
C LEU A 17 -4.78 -3.70 -12.80
N PHE A 18 -3.53 -3.24 -12.70
CA PHE A 18 -2.35 -4.05 -12.93
C PHE A 18 -2.26 -5.23 -11.95
N SER A 19 -2.52 -4.99 -10.66
CA SER A 19 -2.54 -6.06 -9.68
C SER A 19 -3.65 -7.09 -9.94
N MET A 20 -4.84 -6.66 -10.37
CA MET A 20 -5.91 -7.60 -10.78
C MET A 20 -5.49 -8.46 -11.97
N ILE A 21 -4.93 -7.84 -13.01
CA ILE A 21 -4.45 -8.55 -14.20
C ILE A 21 -3.36 -9.56 -13.82
N MET A 22 -2.39 -9.16 -13.01
CA MET A 22 -1.30 -10.04 -12.57
C MET A 22 -1.81 -11.25 -11.79
N ILE A 23 -2.79 -11.08 -10.92
CA ILE A 23 -3.36 -12.20 -10.15
C ILE A 23 -4.11 -13.18 -11.05
N SER A 24 -4.82 -12.67 -12.05
CA SER A 24 -5.47 -13.49 -13.07
C SER A 24 -4.43 -14.27 -13.90
N LEU A 25 -3.41 -13.56 -14.42
CA LEU A 25 -2.37 -14.11 -15.29
C LEU A 25 -1.56 -15.21 -14.61
N LEU A 26 -1.14 -14.97 -13.37
CA LEU A 26 -0.32 -15.91 -12.60
C LEU A 26 -1.16 -16.96 -11.85
N ARG A 27 -2.50 -16.92 -12.00
CA ARG A 27 -3.47 -17.77 -11.28
C ARG A 27 -3.25 -17.78 -9.76
N LEU A 28 -2.79 -16.63 -9.21
CA LEU A 28 -2.44 -16.48 -7.79
C LEU A 28 -3.65 -16.64 -6.86
N GLY A 29 -4.87 -16.49 -7.39
CA GLY A 29 -6.12 -16.78 -6.68
C GLY A 29 -6.19 -18.22 -6.16
N ARG A 30 -5.57 -19.20 -6.85
CA ARG A 30 -5.50 -20.60 -6.38
C ARG A 30 -4.55 -20.80 -5.19
N ARG A 31 -3.63 -19.87 -4.94
CA ARG A 31 -2.71 -19.87 -3.78
C ARG A 31 -3.25 -19.10 -2.58
N GLY A 32 -4.48 -18.56 -2.67
CA GLY A 32 -5.12 -17.79 -1.59
C GLY A 32 -4.60 -16.36 -1.43
N LEU A 33 -3.75 -15.89 -2.36
CA LEU A 33 -3.36 -14.49 -2.49
C LEU A 33 -4.49 -13.73 -3.19
N LYS A 34 -4.93 -12.62 -2.61
CA LYS A 34 -5.97 -11.78 -3.19
C LYS A 34 -5.38 -10.48 -3.73
N PHE A 35 -6.20 -9.72 -4.45
CA PHE A 35 -5.88 -8.41 -5.02
C PHE A 35 -5.08 -7.44 -4.13
N PRO A 36 -5.48 -7.22 -2.85
CA PRO A 36 -4.72 -6.35 -1.96
C PRO A 36 -3.30 -6.84 -1.71
N ASP A 37 -3.03 -8.13 -1.92
CA ASP A 37 -1.74 -8.73 -1.60
C ASP A 37 -0.64 -8.29 -2.55
N LEU A 38 -0.99 -8.12 -3.82
CA LEU A 38 -0.05 -7.64 -4.82
C LEU A 38 -0.10 -6.12 -4.98
N ALA A 39 -1.25 -5.50 -4.71
CA ALA A 39 -1.41 -4.06 -4.85
C ALA A 39 -0.60 -3.27 -3.80
N LEU A 40 -0.48 -3.78 -2.57
CA LEU A 40 0.29 -3.12 -1.50
C LEU A 40 1.75 -2.86 -1.91
N PRO A 41 2.58 -3.85 -2.29
CA PRO A 41 3.97 -3.62 -2.68
C PRO A 41 4.09 -2.74 -3.93
N LEU A 42 3.14 -2.83 -4.87
CA LEU A 42 3.11 -1.95 -6.03
C LEU A 42 2.90 -0.48 -5.63
N PHE A 43 1.95 -0.20 -4.74
CA PHE A 43 1.76 1.16 -4.24
C PHE A 43 2.96 1.69 -3.45
N VAL A 44 3.69 0.82 -2.73
CA VAL A 44 4.95 1.22 -2.09
C VAL A 44 5.96 1.69 -3.13
N PHE A 45 6.08 0.95 -4.24
CA PHE A 45 6.97 1.32 -5.33
C PHE A 45 6.56 2.66 -5.96
N ASP A 46 5.25 2.88 -6.16
CA ASP A 46 4.72 4.14 -6.67
C ASP A 46 5.05 5.32 -5.73
N ILE A 47 4.93 5.13 -4.41
CA ILE A 47 5.30 6.15 -3.41
C ILE A 47 6.77 6.54 -3.54
N VAL A 48 7.68 5.57 -3.74
CA VAL A 48 9.11 5.84 -3.88
C VAL A 48 9.40 6.65 -5.15
N ILE A 49 8.86 6.22 -6.29
CA ILE A 49 9.09 6.87 -7.58
C ILE A 49 8.52 8.28 -7.59
N VAL A 50 7.26 8.42 -7.17
CA VAL A 50 6.57 9.70 -7.21
C VAL A 50 7.18 10.65 -6.17
N SER A 51 7.44 10.21 -4.94
CA SER A 51 8.04 11.11 -3.94
C SER A 51 9.42 11.61 -4.35
N GLY A 52 10.27 10.75 -4.94
CA GLY A 52 11.60 11.14 -5.40
C GLY A 52 11.62 12.10 -6.59
N LYS A 53 10.51 12.24 -7.32
CA LYS A 53 10.38 13.19 -8.44
C LYS A 53 9.87 14.57 -8.02
N PHE A 54 9.10 14.65 -6.94
CA PHE A 54 8.42 15.88 -6.53
C PHE A 54 8.99 16.53 -5.25
N PHE A 55 9.65 15.75 -4.39
CA PHE A 55 10.18 16.24 -3.12
C PHE A 55 11.70 16.03 -3.06
N THR A 56 12.40 16.96 -2.39
CA THR A 56 13.85 16.86 -2.13
C THR A 56 14.18 15.74 -1.14
N HIS A 57 13.26 15.45 -0.23
CA HIS A 57 13.35 14.34 0.72
C HIS A 57 12.30 13.28 0.40
N HIS A 58 12.73 12.02 0.31
CA HIS A 58 11.82 10.90 0.07
C HIS A 58 10.82 10.77 1.22
N LEU A 59 9.53 10.56 0.89
CA LEU A 59 8.46 10.33 1.87
C LEU A 59 8.43 8.90 2.42
N LEU A 60 9.36 8.04 1.97
CA LEU A 60 9.49 6.64 2.36
C LEU A 60 9.64 6.45 3.89
N PRO A 61 10.47 7.23 4.62
CA PRO A 61 10.59 7.08 6.08
C PRO A 61 9.27 7.32 6.82
N TYR A 62 8.50 8.32 6.41
CA TYR A 62 7.18 8.60 6.99
C TYR A 62 6.19 7.46 6.73
N TYR A 63 6.20 6.92 5.52
CA TYR A 63 5.39 5.75 5.19
C TYR A 63 5.76 4.53 6.04
N LEU A 64 7.05 4.27 6.26
CA LEU A 64 7.51 3.18 7.13
C LEU A 64 7.06 3.33 8.57
N ILE A 65 7.06 4.55 9.11
CA ILE A 65 6.55 4.84 10.46
C ILE A 65 5.05 4.52 10.55
N VAL A 66 4.26 4.91 9.54
CA VAL A 66 2.82 4.58 9.51
C VAL A 66 2.61 3.07 9.46
N MET A 67 3.38 2.35 8.66
CA MET A 67 3.28 0.89 8.53
C MET A 67 3.75 0.15 9.78
N SER A 68 4.79 0.64 10.47
CA SER A 68 5.24 0.05 11.74
C SER A 68 4.21 0.27 12.86
N LEU A 69 3.61 1.46 12.93
CA LEU A 69 2.52 1.74 13.85
C LEU A 69 1.33 0.82 13.59
N LEU A 70 0.97 0.62 12.32
CA LEU A 70 -0.08 -0.30 11.91
C LEU A 70 0.24 -1.74 12.34
N ALA A 71 1.48 -2.19 12.16
CA ALA A 71 1.90 -3.51 12.61
C ALA A 71 1.73 -3.69 14.14
N ILE A 72 2.11 -2.68 14.93
CA ILE A 72 1.95 -2.70 16.40
C ILE A 72 0.46 -2.77 16.77
N VAL A 73 -0.38 -1.90 16.19
CA VAL A 73 -1.83 -1.89 16.45
C VAL A 73 -2.44 -3.24 16.09
N MET A 74 -2.08 -3.82 14.95
CA MET A 74 -2.59 -5.12 14.53
C MET A 74 -2.13 -6.26 15.44
N ALA A 75 -0.91 -6.22 15.96
CA ALA A 75 -0.41 -7.20 16.92
C ALA A 75 -1.18 -7.11 18.24
N LEU A 76 -1.36 -5.89 18.78
CA LEU A 76 -2.14 -5.64 19.99
C LEU A 76 -3.60 -6.08 19.84
N LEU A 77 -4.25 -5.76 18.72
CA LEU A 77 -5.62 -6.19 18.44
C LEU A 77 -5.75 -7.72 18.44
N LEU A 78 -4.77 -8.44 17.87
CA LEU A 78 -4.79 -9.90 17.84
C LEU A 78 -4.65 -10.50 19.25
N ILE A 79 -3.77 -9.95 20.06
CA ILE A 79 -3.51 -10.40 21.44
C ILE A 79 -4.71 -10.10 22.33
N ILE A 80 -5.16 -8.85 22.37
CA ILE A 80 -6.20 -8.38 23.29
C ILE A 80 -7.56 -8.98 22.94
N ARG A 81 -7.93 -8.98 21.65
CA ARG A 81 -9.30 -9.31 21.23
C ARG A 81 -9.49 -10.78 20.87
N ILE A 82 -8.49 -11.39 20.23
CA ILE A 82 -8.61 -12.76 19.70
C ILE A 82 -7.99 -13.77 20.66
N GLN A 83 -7.10 -13.34 21.58
CA GLN A 83 -6.42 -14.18 22.59
C GLN A 83 -5.63 -15.36 22.00
N GLN A 84 -5.45 -15.38 20.67
CA GLN A 84 -4.68 -16.37 19.94
C GLN A 84 -3.84 -15.66 18.89
N PHE A 85 -2.53 -15.62 19.13
CA PHE A 85 -1.59 -15.05 18.18
C PHE A 85 -1.15 -16.11 17.17
N SER A 86 -1.53 -15.93 15.91
CA SER A 86 -1.04 -16.75 14.79
C SER A 86 -0.39 -15.85 13.76
N TYR A 87 0.88 -16.12 13.43
CA TYR A 87 1.63 -15.38 12.41
C TYR A 87 0.90 -15.34 11.07
N ARG A 88 0.28 -16.46 10.66
CA ARG A 88 -0.46 -16.54 9.41
C ARG A 88 -1.68 -15.61 9.38
N ARG A 89 -2.33 -15.44 10.54
CA ARG A 89 -3.50 -14.55 10.69
C ARG A 89 -3.08 -13.10 10.75
N PHE A 90 -2.01 -12.80 11.50
CA PHE A 90 -1.39 -11.48 11.54
C PHE A 90 -1.03 -10.99 10.15
N PHE A 91 -0.24 -11.76 9.39
CA PHE A 91 0.18 -11.37 8.05
C PHE A 91 -1.01 -11.15 7.12
N LYS A 92 -2.01 -12.05 7.11
CA LYS A 92 -3.22 -11.83 6.29
C LYS A 92 -3.94 -10.53 6.64
N LEU A 93 -4.09 -10.21 7.93
CA LEU A 93 -4.80 -9.00 8.34
C LEU A 93 -3.96 -7.75 8.06
N PHE A 94 -2.68 -7.76 8.44
CA PHE A 94 -1.72 -6.70 8.16
C PHE A 94 -1.70 -6.36 6.68
N TRP A 95 -1.71 -7.36 5.81
CA TRP A 95 -1.66 -7.13 4.37
C TRP A 95 -2.95 -6.54 3.81
N ARG A 96 -4.11 -6.89 4.38
CA ARG A 96 -5.43 -6.36 3.97
C ARG A 96 -5.62 -4.93 4.42
N VAL A 97 -5.35 -4.66 5.71
CA VAL A 97 -5.49 -3.34 6.31
C VAL A 97 -4.37 -2.41 5.83
N GLY A 98 -3.15 -2.95 5.74
CA GLY A 98 -1.99 -2.26 5.19
C GLY A 98 -2.27 -1.72 3.81
N PHE A 99 -2.84 -2.51 2.90
CA PHE A 99 -3.25 -2.04 1.58
C PHE A 99 -4.15 -0.80 1.63
N LEU A 100 -5.18 -0.81 2.49
CA LEU A 100 -6.10 0.33 2.62
C LEU A 100 -5.35 1.58 3.11
N VAL A 101 -4.45 1.42 4.08
CA VAL A 101 -3.65 2.52 4.62
C VAL A 101 -2.64 3.03 3.59
N THR A 102 -1.98 2.14 2.82
CA THR A 102 -1.09 2.53 1.73
C THR A 102 -1.83 3.29 0.64
N LEU A 103 -3.05 2.87 0.29
CA LEU A 103 -3.89 3.56 -0.69
C LEU A 103 -4.29 4.96 -0.21
N LEU A 104 -4.73 5.09 1.04
CA LEU A 104 -5.03 6.40 1.65
C LEU A 104 -3.80 7.30 1.68
N PHE A 105 -2.64 6.76 2.06
CA PHE A 105 -1.37 7.48 2.06
C PHE A 105 -1.00 7.96 0.66
N TYR A 106 -1.17 7.11 -0.36
CA TYR A 106 -0.91 7.48 -1.74
C TYR A 106 -1.86 8.57 -2.24
N LEU A 107 -3.16 8.51 -1.89
CA LEU A 107 -4.11 9.58 -2.21
C LEU A 107 -3.69 10.92 -1.59
N MET A 108 -3.24 10.91 -0.33
CA MET A 108 -2.73 12.10 0.34
C MET A 108 -1.49 12.66 -0.36
N LEU A 109 -0.57 11.77 -0.77
CA LEU A 109 0.64 12.15 -1.53
C LEU A 109 0.29 12.78 -2.88
N VAL A 110 -0.68 12.23 -3.61
CA VAL A 110 -1.17 12.82 -4.86
C VAL A 110 -1.78 14.19 -4.58
N GLY A 111 -2.63 14.33 -3.55
CA GLY A 111 -3.19 15.64 -3.15
C GLY A 111 -2.12 16.69 -2.86
N LEU A 112 -1.07 16.31 -2.12
CA LEU A 112 0.06 17.19 -1.82
C LEU A 112 0.81 17.65 -3.08
N ILE A 113 0.99 16.75 -4.06
CA ILE A 113 1.63 17.07 -5.34
C ILE A 113 0.81 18.06 -6.17
N PHE A 114 -0.52 18.08 -6.05
CA PHE A 114 -1.34 19.08 -6.75
C PHE A 114 -1.24 20.47 -6.11
N ILE A 115 -0.97 20.53 -4.79
CA ILE A 115 -0.81 21.78 -4.04
C ILE A 115 0.56 22.44 -4.30
N VAL A 116 1.63 21.64 -4.41
CA VAL A 116 3.02 22.09 -4.68
C VAL A 116 3.23 22.36 -6.17
#